data_AF-A0A953TCX6-F1
#
_entry.id   AF-A0A953TCX6-F1
#
_cell.length_a   1.000
_cell.length_b   1.000
_cell.length_c   1.000
_cell.angle_alpha   90.00
_cell.angle_beta   90.00
_cell.angle_gamma   90.00
#
_symmetry.space_group_name_H-M   'P 1'
#
loop_
_entity.id
_entity.type
_entity.pdbx_description
1 polymer ?
#
loop_
_entity_poly.entity_id
_entity_poly.type
_entity_poly.pdbx_seq_one_letter_code
_entity_poly.pdbx_strand_id
1 'polypeptide(L)' 'MRFKTHSEKLAVCQLAAQSLIPQWAATGGFHSATVTPGEVSEVRARQALLQAGHEMVS' A
#
# COMPACT_ATOMS: atom_id res chain seq x y z
N MET A 1 -4.36 20.30 -17.41
CA MET A 1 -3.69 19.45 -16.39
C MET A 1 -2.40 18.88 -16.97
N ARG A 2 -1.36 18.70 -16.15
CA ARG A 2 -0.13 17.98 -16.52
C ARG A 2 -0.03 16.73 -15.66
N PHE A 3 0.28 15.59 -16.27
CA PHE A 3 0.43 14.30 -15.58
C PHE A 3 1.87 13.82 -15.69
N LYS A 4 2.33 13.06 -14.70
CA LYS A 4 3.63 12.38 -14.72
C LYS A 4 3.43 10.93 -14.28
N THR A 5 4.01 10.00 -15.04
CA THR A 5 3.95 8.57 -14.74
C THR A 5 4.93 8.23 -13.62
N HIS A 6 4.49 7.43 -12.65
CA HIS A 6 5.38 6.82 -11.67
C HIS A 6 6.08 5.61 -12.29
N SER A 7 7.38 5.43 -12.01
CA SER A 7 8.17 4.28 -12.49
C SER A 7 7.93 3.00 -11.69
N GLU A 8 7.29 3.11 -10.53
CA GLU A 8 7.06 2.01 -9.61
C GLU A 8 5.82 1.20 -10.02
N LYS A 9 5.92 -0.13 -9.92
CA LYS A 9 4.74 -1.00 -10.00
C LYS A 9 4.00 -0.94 -8.66
N LEU A 10 2.81 -0.37 -8.66
CA LEU A 10 1.97 -0.30 -7.48
C LEU A 10 1.10 -1.56 -7.34
N ALA A 11 0.76 -1.91 -6.11
CA ALA A 11 -0.16 -2.97 -5.76
C ALA A 11 -1.03 -2.52 -4.59
N VAL A 12 -2.20 -3.16 -4.46
CA VAL A 12 -3.17 -2.92 -3.38
C VAL A 12 -3.12 -4.10 -2.42
N CYS A 13 -3.05 -3.83 -1.13
CA CYS A 13 -3.25 -4.81 -0.07
C CYS A 13 -4.43 -4.41 0.81
N GLN A 14 -5.11 -5.43 1.31
CA GLN A 14 -6.20 -5.29 2.26
C GLN A 14 -5.71 -5.83 3.61
N LEU A 15 -5.83 -5.00 4.63
CA LEU A 15 -5.49 -5.33 6.02
C LEU A 15 -6.78 -5.30 6.84
N ALA A 16 -6.76 -5.95 8.01
CA ALA A 16 -7.89 -5.90 8.92
C ALA A 16 -8.13 -4.46 9.42
N ALA A 17 -9.39 -4.09 9.70
CA ALA A 17 -9.76 -2.73 10.17
C ALA A 17 -8.97 -2.24 11.39
N GLN A 18 -8.44 -3.18 12.19
CA GLN A 18 -7.70 -2.92 13.42
C GLN A 18 -6.18 -3.01 13.24
N SER A 19 -5.72 -3.28 12.02
CA SER A 19 -4.30 -3.37 11.71
C SER A 19 -3.65 -2.00 11.80
N LEU A 20 -2.56 -1.91 12.56
CA LEU A 20 -1.70 -0.74 12.56
C LEU A 20 -1.00 -0.66 11.20
N ILE A 21 -1.17 0.45 10.49
CA ILE A 21 -0.39 0.74 9.29
C ILE A 21 1.07 0.89 9.74
N PRO A 22 2.01 0.05 9.26
CA PRO A 22 3.38 0.11 9.76
C PRO A 22 4.05 1.45 9.41
N GLN A 23 4.98 1.93 10.23
CA GLN A 23 5.66 3.20 9.96
C GLN A 23 6.64 3.12 8.78
N TRP A 24 7.29 1.98 8.57
CA TRP A 24 8.16 1.73 7.39
C TRP A 24 7.37 1.83 6.08
N ALA A 25 6.07 1.61 6.17
CA ALA A 25 5.14 1.65 5.08
C ALA A 25 5.05 3.10 4.51
N ALA A 26 5.19 4.14 5.33
CA ALA A 26 5.20 5.54 4.87
C ALA A 26 6.54 6.00 4.22
N THR A 27 7.51 5.11 4.01
CA THR A 27 8.83 5.48 3.50
C THR A 27 9.02 5.10 2.03
N GLY A 28 9.30 6.10 1.19
CA GLY A 28 9.59 5.95 -0.25
C GLY A 28 8.35 5.92 -1.16
N GLY A 29 8.53 6.42 -2.39
CA GLY A 29 7.57 6.24 -3.49
C GLY A 29 6.16 6.81 -3.28
N PHE A 30 5.25 6.43 -4.17
CA PHE A 30 3.82 6.70 -3.99
C PHE A 30 3.23 5.74 -2.95
N HIS A 31 2.50 6.29 -1.98
CA HIS A 31 1.73 5.51 -1.01
C HIS A 31 0.37 6.15 -0.74
N SER A 32 -0.62 5.32 -0.45
CA SER A 32 -1.94 5.76 0.00
C SER A 32 -2.52 4.72 0.94
N ALA A 33 -3.16 5.15 2.01
CA ALA A 33 -3.89 4.26 2.90
C ALA A 33 -5.28 4.86 3.18
N THR A 34 -6.29 4.01 3.08
CA THR A 34 -7.68 4.34 3.34
C THR A 34 -8.19 3.41 4.43
N VAL A 35 -8.61 4.00 5.54
CA VAL A 35 -9.17 3.26 6.66
C VAL A 35 -10.69 3.34 6.57
N THR A 36 -11.33 2.17 6.59
CA THR A 36 -12.78 2.02 6.70
C THR A 36 -13.11 1.21 7.96
N PRO A 37 -14.37 1.18 8.42
CA PRO A 37 -14.75 0.33 9.54
C PRO A 37 -14.54 -1.17 9.30
N GLY A 38 -14.54 -1.63 8.04
CA GLY A 38 -14.40 -3.04 7.69
C GLY A 38 -12.97 -3.47 7.39
N GLU A 39 -12.12 -2.54 6.96
CA GLU A 39 -10.78 -2.85 6.45
C GLU A 39 -9.89 -1.62 6.39
N VAL A 40 -8.58 -1.88 6.26
CA VAL A 40 -7.62 -0.87 5.82
C VAL A 40 -7.14 -1.27 4.42
N SER A 41 -7.42 -0.43 3.44
CA SER A 41 -6.95 -0.59 2.06
C SER A 41 -5.68 0.25 1.87
N GLU A 42 -4.61 -0.36 1.38
CA GLU A 42 -3.32 0.30 1.21
C GLU A 42 -2.72 0.09 -0.19
N VAL A 43 -2.22 1.17 -0.79
CA VAL A 43 -1.59 1.19 -2.11
C VAL A 43 -0.13 1.54 -1.96
N ARG A 44 0.76 0.69 -2.50
CA ARG A 44 2.21 0.76 -2.32
C ARG A 44 2.98 0.22 -3.50
N ALA A 45 4.29 0.48 -3.55
CA ALA A 45 5.19 -0.26 -4.42
C ALA A 45 5.12 -1.77 -4.10
N ARG A 46 4.85 -2.57 -5.12
CA ARG A 46 4.73 -4.04 -5.03
C ARG A 46 5.92 -4.67 -4.33
N GLN A 47 7.13 -4.15 -4.59
CA GLN A 47 8.36 -4.66 -3.98
C GLN A 47 8.37 -4.52 -2.45
N ALA A 48 7.81 -3.44 -1.91
CA ALA A 48 7.73 -3.21 -0.47
C ALA A 48 6.75 -4.19 0.20
N LEU A 49 5.63 -4.51 -0.46
CA LEU A 49 4.66 -5.50 0.04
C LEU A 49 5.27 -6.91 0.10
N LEU A 50 6.03 -7.29 -0.92
CA LEU A 50 6.72 -8.58 -0.97
C LEU A 50 7.78 -8.70 0.13
N GLN A 51 8.53 -7.62 0.40
CA GLN A 51 9.53 -7.60 1.48
C GLN A 51 8.90 -7.70 2.87
N ALA A 52 7.68 -7.17 3.01
CA ALA A 52 6.94 -7.20 4.26
C ALA A 52 6.15 -8.50 4.49
N GLY A 53 6.22 -9.46 3.55
CA GLY A 53 5.55 -10.76 3.69
C GLY A 53 4.04 -10.70 3.60
N HIS A 54 3.47 -9.62 3.05
CA HIS A 54 2.03 -9.54 2.81
C HIS A 54 1.66 -10.38 1.57
N GLU A 55 0.68 -11.28 1.71
CA GLU A 55 0.10 -11.97 0.55
C GLU A 55 -0.57 -10.95 -0.37
N MET A 56 -0.12 -10.93 -1.62
CA MET A 56 -0.75 -10.12 -2.66
C MET A 56 -2.04 -10.81 -3.10
N VAL A 57 -3.17 -10.11 -2.99
CA VAL A 57 -4.41 -10.57 -3.61
C VAL A 57 -4.32 -10.25 -5.10
N SER A 58 -4.44 -11.29 -5.94
CA SER A 58 -4.30 -11.23 -7.41
C SER A 58 -5.47 -10.53 -8.09
#